data_AF-A0A1J4TTH6-F1
#
_entry.id   AF-A0A1J4TTH6-F1
#
_cell.length_a   1.000
_cell.length_b   1.000
_cell.length_c   1.000
_cell.angle_alpha   90.00
_cell.angle_beta   90.00
_cell.angle_gamma   90.00
#
_symmetry.space_group_name_H-M   'P 1'
#
loop_
_entity.id
_entity.type
_entity.pdbx_description
1 polymer ?
#
loop_
_entity_poly.entity_id
_entity_poly.type
_entity_poly.pdbx_seq_one_letter_code
_entity_poly.pdbx_strand_id
1 'polypeptide(L)'
;MKSYFVFFSLITLFLAGCGKSEKDQFEEANRLVQEKKYSAAISSFENIAKEFPTSDFAAKAFYEIAKIYQAGIVPGVDETASQEKAVEFYQKVFVNYPKFESAPSALFMSGFIQANNLGKYNEATITYQKFLQTFPNNELADDAKVELDNMGLSPEEIIAKHQTQFTIKK
;
A
#
# COMPACT_ATOMS: atom_id res chain seq x y z
N MET A 1 -18.34 50.03 -23.23
CA MET A 1 -18.29 49.16 -22.04
C MET A 1 -17.72 47.80 -22.45
N LYS A 2 -16.42 47.57 -22.24
CA LYS A 2 -15.79 46.25 -22.36
C LYS A 2 -14.94 46.10 -21.10
N SER A 3 -15.45 45.32 -20.13
CA SER A 3 -14.74 45.02 -18.89
C SER A 3 -13.57 44.10 -19.20
N TYR A 4 -12.37 44.56 -18.85
CA TYR A 4 -11.17 43.74 -18.84
C TYR A 4 -11.16 42.92 -17.55
N PHE A 5 -11.36 41.61 -17.66
CA PHE A 5 -11.10 40.66 -16.59
C PHE A 5 -9.58 40.48 -16.50
N VAL A 6 -8.94 41.15 -15.55
CA VAL A 6 -7.52 40.95 -15.24
C VAL A 6 -7.42 39.64 -14.45
N PHE A 7 -7.01 38.58 -15.13
CA PHE A 7 -6.64 37.31 -14.49
C PHE A 7 -5.32 37.55 -13.76
N PHE A 8 -5.39 37.82 -12.46
CA PHE A 8 -4.24 37.92 -11.58
C PHE A 8 -3.66 36.51 -11.42
N SER A 9 -2.82 36.10 -12.38
CA SER A 9 -1.99 34.91 -12.25
C SER A 9 -1.03 35.16 -11.10
N LEU A 10 -1.38 34.69 -9.91
CA LEU A 10 -0.47 34.57 -8.78
C LEU A 10 0.69 33.69 -9.22
N ILE A 11 1.78 34.33 -9.64
CA ILE A 11 3.09 33.72 -9.77
C ILE A 11 3.50 33.35 -8.35
N THR A 12 3.24 32.11 -7.96
CA THR A 12 3.79 31.53 -6.74
C THR A 12 5.30 31.50 -6.93
N LEU A 13 5.95 32.42 -6.22
CA LEU A 13 7.38 32.56 -6.08
C LEU A 13 7.97 31.18 -5.73
N PHE A 14 8.52 30.49 -6.73
CA PHE A 14 9.31 29.29 -6.53
C PHE A 14 10.58 29.73 -5.81
N LEU A 15 10.56 29.68 -4.48
CA LEU A 15 11.76 29.77 -3.69
C LEU A 15 12.65 28.62 -4.14
N ALA A 16 13.68 28.94 -4.93
CA ALA A 16 14.79 28.07 -5.24
C ALA A 16 15.57 27.83 -3.94
N GLY A 17 14.99 27.08 -3.02
CA GLY A 17 15.75 26.36 -2.02
C GLY A 17 16.57 25.31 -2.75
N CYS A 18 17.79 25.06 -2.30
CA CYS A 18 18.52 23.83 -2.60
C CYS A 18 17.70 22.63 -2.07
N GLY A 19 16.59 22.31 -2.72
CA GLY A 19 15.80 21.13 -2.43
C GLY A 19 16.60 19.93 -2.89
N LYS A 20 16.89 19.01 -1.97
CA LYS A 20 17.39 17.68 -2.32
C LYS A 20 16.42 17.06 -3.33
N SER A 21 16.94 16.35 -4.34
CA SER A 21 16.08 15.66 -5.29
C SER A 21 15.24 14.61 -4.58
N GLU A 22 14.07 14.25 -5.13
CA GLU A 22 13.22 13.19 -4.56
C GLU A 22 13.96 11.86 -4.39
N LYS A 23 14.93 11.58 -5.27
CA LYS A 23 15.82 10.42 -5.16
C LYS A 23 16.73 10.52 -3.93
N ASP A 24 17.39 11.66 -3.73
CA ASP A 24 18.28 11.87 -2.57
C ASP A 24 17.47 11.82 -1.26
N GLN A 25 16.24 12.37 -1.26
CA GLN A 25 15.34 12.28 -0.11
C GLN A 25 14.92 10.83 0.17
N PHE A 26 14.68 10.03 -0.87
CA PHE A 26 14.32 8.62 -0.73
C PHE A 26 15.49 7.77 -0.24
N GLU A 27 16.71 8.02 -0.72
CA GLU A 27 17.93 7.36 -0.24
C GLU A 27 18.22 7.71 1.24
N GLU A 28 18.00 8.96 1.63
CA GLU A 28 18.06 9.40 3.02
C GLU A 28 17.07 8.63 3.91
N ALA A 29 15.80 8.56 3.49
CA ALA A 29 14.76 7.84 4.22
C ALA A 29 15.12 6.34 4.38
N ASN A 30 15.64 5.71 3.32
CA ASN A 30 16.14 4.34 3.40
C ASN A 30 17.30 4.17 4.36
N ARG A 31 18.23 5.14 4.43
CA ARG A 31 19.31 5.10 5.41
C ARG A 31 18.78 5.13 6.84
N LEU A 32 17.75 5.95 7.10
CA LEU A 32 17.08 5.95 8.41
C LEU A 32 16.46 4.59 8.75
N VAL A 33 15.92 3.86 7.76
CA VAL A 33 15.46 2.47 7.96
C VAL A 33 16.63 1.55 8.35
N GLN A 34 17.77 1.64 7.65
CA GLN A 34 18.96 0.84 7.97
C GLN A 34 19.51 1.13 9.37
N GLU A 35 19.43 2.39 9.80
CA GLU A 35 19.78 2.84 11.15
C GLU A 35 18.72 2.50 12.21
N LYS A 36 17.63 1.81 11.83
CA LYS A 36 16.47 1.45 12.69
C LYS A 36 15.74 2.66 13.27
N LYS A 37 15.89 3.84 12.66
CA LYS A 37 15.21 5.08 13.04
C LYS A 37 13.84 5.15 12.34
N TYR A 38 12.97 4.19 12.62
CA TYR A 38 11.74 3.97 11.84
C TYR A 38 10.78 5.17 11.85
N SER A 39 10.57 5.83 12.99
CA SER A 39 9.70 7.02 13.05
C SER A 39 10.23 8.16 12.17
N ALA A 40 11.54 8.38 12.17
CA ALA A 40 12.17 9.39 11.32
C ALA A 40 12.12 9.00 9.83
N ALA A 41 12.33 7.72 9.51
CA ALA A 41 12.18 7.20 8.16
C ALA A 41 10.76 7.43 7.62
N ILE A 42 9.73 7.11 8.42
CA ILE A 42 8.32 7.34 8.08
C ILE A 42 8.08 8.83 7.81
N SER A 43 8.49 9.73 8.70
CA SER A 43 8.35 11.17 8.46
C SER A 43 9.06 11.63 7.18
N SER A 44 10.24 11.07 6.88
CA SER A 44 10.98 11.38 5.66
C SER A 44 10.25 10.90 4.41
N PHE A 45 9.69 9.69 4.42
CA PHE A 45 8.88 9.16 3.32
C PHE A 45 7.58 9.95 3.13
N GLU A 46 6.90 10.35 4.21
CA GLU A 46 5.69 11.18 4.14
C GLU A 46 5.98 12.55 3.52
N ASN A 47 7.13 13.15 3.83
CA ASN A 47 7.57 14.41 3.23
C ASN A 47 7.79 14.28 1.72
N ILE A 48 8.39 13.18 1.24
CA ILE A 48 8.54 12.92 -0.20
C ILE A 48 7.17 12.90 -0.88
N ALA A 49 6.20 12.18 -0.31
CA ALA A 49 4.86 12.11 -0.89
C ALA A 49 4.11 13.46 -0.87
N LYS A 50 4.42 14.32 0.12
CA LYS A 50 3.87 15.67 0.21
C LYS A 50 4.50 16.64 -0.79
N GLU A 51 5.82 16.57 -0.97
CA GLU A 51 6.58 17.46 -1.85
C GLU A 51 6.42 17.08 -3.32
N PHE A 52 6.34 15.77 -3.62
CA PHE A 52 6.30 15.23 -4.98
C PHE A 52 5.06 14.33 -5.21
N PRO A 53 3.83 14.84 -5.00
CA PRO A 53 2.63 14.00 -4.90
C PRO A 53 2.26 13.25 -6.19
N THR A 54 2.88 13.56 -7.33
CA THR A 54 2.63 12.89 -8.62
C THR A 54 3.77 11.97 -9.07
N SER A 55 4.85 11.87 -8.29
CA SER A 55 6.02 11.10 -8.69
C SER A 55 5.94 9.63 -8.26
N ASP A 56 6.69 8.78 -8.97
CA ASP A 56 6.85 7.38 -8.58
C ASP A 56 7.52 7.24 -7.20
N PHE A 57 8.31 8.22 -6.77
CA PHE A 57 8.91 8.23 -5.43
C PHE A 57 7.88 8.43 -4.32
N ALA A 58 6.80 9.17 -4.56
CA ALA A 58 5.69 9.25 -3.61
C ALA A 58 4.99 7.88 -3.43
N ALA A 59 4.76 7.16 -4.54
CA ALA A 59 4.22 5.81 -4.51
C ALA A 59 5.15 4.84 -3.76
N LYS A 60 6.46 4.87 -4.07
CA LYS A 60 7.49 4.09 -3.38
C LYS A 60 7.56 4.42 -1.89
N ALA A 61 7.45 5.70 -1.53
CA ALA A 61 7.48 6.15 -0.15
C ALA A 61 6.31 5.57 0.67
N PHE A 62 5.08 5.62 0.15
CA PHE A 62 3.96 4.96 0.80
C PHE A 62 4.11 3.44 0.89
N TYR A 63 4.67 2.81 -0.15
CA TYR A 63 4.95 1.37 -0.12
C TYR A 63 5.97 1.00 0.97
N GLU A 64 7.05 1.77 1.13
CA GLU A 64 8.03 1.55 2.20
C GLU A 64 7.45 1.82 3.60
N ILE A 65 6.63 2.85 3.76
CA ILE A 65 5.90 3.08 5.03
C ILE A 65 5.01 1.88 5.36
N ALA A 66 4.28 1.36 4.38
CA ALA A 66 3.42 0.18 4.58
C ALA A 66 4.23 -1.03 5.05
N LYS A 67 5.40 -1.30 4.45
CA LYS A 67 6.30 -2.38 4.88
C LYS A 67 6.83 -2.20 6.29
N ILE A 68 7.19 -0.98 6.68
CA ILE A 68 7.68 -0.68 8.04
C ILE A 68 6.58 -0.98 9.06
N TYR A 69 5.34 -0.57 8.78
CA TYR A 69 4.21 -0.88 9.65
C TYR A 69 3.85 -2.38 9.63
N GLN A 70 3.89 -3.03 8.47
CA GLN A 70 3.64 -4.47 8.36
C GLN A 70 4.63 -5.28 9.18
N ALA A 71 5.88 -4.82 9.28
CA ALA A 71 6.92 -5.49 10.07
C ALA A 71 6.74 -5.33 11.59
N GLY A 72 5.81 -4.50 12.07
CA GLY A 72 5.57 -4.31 13.50
C GLY A 72 6.73 -3.66 14.26
N ILE A 73 7.60 -2.92 13.56
CA ILE A 73 8.87 -2.39 14.12
C ILE A 73 8.80 -0.92 14.57
N VAL A 74 7.63 -0.27 14.47
CA VAL A 74 7.48 1.14 14.83
C VAL A 74 7.38 1.30 16.36
N PRO A 75 8.27 2.06 17.02
CA PRO A 75 8.25 2.22 18.46
C PRO A 75 6.93 2.83 18.95
N GLY A 76 6.34 2.24 19.99
CA GLY A 76 5.12 2.75 20.63
C GLY A 76 3.82 2.51 19.86
N VAL A 77 3.86 1.67 18.81
CA VAL A 77 2.68 1.24 18.06
C VAL A 77 2.48 -0.25 18.35
N ASP A 78 1.29 -0.64 18.83
CA ASP A 78 0.98 -2.04 19.02
C ASP A 78 0.78 -2.77 17.67
N GLU A 79 0.85 -4.10 17.70
CA GLU A 79 0.80 -4.93 16.49
C GLU A 79 -0.46 -4.67 15.66
N THR A 80 -1.64 -4.66 16.28
CA THR A 80 -2.91 -4.44 15.58
C THR A 80 -2.94 -3.09 14.89
N ALA A 81 -2.60 -2.02 15.63
CA ALA A 81 -2.53 -0.67 15.07
C ALA A 81 -1.47 -0.57 13.94
N SER A 82 -0.37 -1.31 14.07
CA SER A 82 0.68 -1.38 13.04
C SER A 82 0.15 -2.03 11.77
N GLN A 83 -0.55 -3.17 11.88
CA GLN A 83 -1.14 -3.85 10.73
C GLN A 83 -2.26 -3.03 10.06
N GLU A 84 -3.06 -2.30 10.84
CA GLU A 84 -4.06 -1.37 10.29
C GLU A 84 -3.42 -0.23 9.49
N LYS A 85 -2.30 0.32 9.97
CA LYS A 85 -1.56 1.33 9.22
C LYS A 85 -0.89 0.77 7.97
N ALA A 86 -0.39 -0.47 8.01
CA ALA A 86 0.15 -1.12 6.82
C ALA A 86 -0.91 -1.20 5.72
N VAL A 87 -2.12 -1.65 6.07
CA VAL A 87 -3.28 -1.68 5.17
C VAL A 87 -3.58 -0.29 4.61
N GLU A 88 -3.65 0.74 5.47
CA GLU A 88 -3.91 2.13 5.05
C GLU A 88 -2.89 2.62 4.00
N PHE A 89 -1.59 2.42 4.24
CA PHE A 89 -0.56 2.90 3.32
C PHE A 89 -0.48 2.06 2.03
N TYR A 90 -0.69 0.75 2.09
CA TYR A 90 -0.82 -0.07 0.88
C TYR A 90 -2.01 0.37 0.02
N GLN A 91 -3.16 0.66 0.64
CA GLN A 91 -4.33 1.19 -0.08
C GLN A 91 -4.05 2.57 -0.69
N LYS A 92 -3.33 3.45 0.00
CA LYS A 92 -2.90 4.75 -0.55
C LYS A 92 -2.06 4.60 -1.83
N VAL A 93 -1.16 3.60 -1.89
CA VAL A 93 -0.41 3.30 -3.12
C VAL A 93 -1.36 3.00 -4.27
N PHE A 94 -2.31 2.09 -4.07
CA PHE A 94 -3.26 1.71 -5.11
C PHE A 94 -4.20 2.87 -5.53
N VAL A 95 -4.78 3.58 -4.56
CA VAL A 95 -5.78 4.62 -4.81
C VAL A 95 -5.16 5.84 -5.50
N ASN A 96 -3.99 6.28 -5.05
CA ASN A 96 -3.36 7.51 -5.55
C ASN A 96 -2.44 7.24 -6.75
N TYR A 97 -1.86 6.04 -6.86
CA TYR A 97 -0.88 5.69 -7.88
C TYR A 97 -1.22 4.36 -8.58
N PRO A 98 -2.42 4.20 -9.16
CA PRO A 98 -2.89 2.91 -9.72
C PRO A 98 -2.06 2.40 -10.92
N LYS A 99 -1.22 3.26 -11.51
CA LYS A 99 -0.30 2.90 -12.61
C LYS A 99 1.12 2.57 -12.13
N PHE A 100 1.43 2.77 -10.85
CA PHE A 100 2.71 2.42 -10.28
C PHE A 100 2.90 0.90 -10.33
N GLU A 101 4.11 0.43 -10.65
CA GLU A 101 4.40 -0.99 -10.86
C GLU A 101 3.98 -1.88 -9.68
N SER A 102 4.16 -1.41 -8.44
CA SER A 102 3.78 -2.16 -7.24
C SER A 102 2.34 -1.90 -6.75
N ALA A 103 1.51 -1.17 -7.48
CA ALA A 103 0.11 -0.94 -7.11
C ALA A 103 -0.72 -2.23 -7.01
N PRO A 104 -0.58 -3.23 -7.91
CA PRO A 104 -1.23 -4.53 -7.75
C PRO A 104 -0.78 -5.22 -6.46
N SER A 105 0.53 -5.35 -6.24
CA SER A 105 1.09 -5.98 -5.03
C SER A 105 0.63 -5.28 -3.76
N ALA A 106 0.56 -3.95 -3.75
CA ALA A 106 0.06 -3.18 -2.61
C ALA A 106 -1.41 -3.54 -2.29
N LEU A 107 -2.27 -3.57 -3.31
CA LEU A 107 -3.68 -3.93 -3.10
C LEU A 107 -3.83 -5.38 -2.62
N PHE A 108 -3.05 -6.32 -3.17
CA PHE A 108 -3.01 -7.69 -2.69
C PHE A 108 -2.58 -7.77 -1.22
N MET A 109 -1.47 -7.12 -0.86
CA MET A 109 -0.94 -7.10 0.51
C MET A 109 -1.92 -6.48 1.52
N SER A 110 -2.70 -5.47 1.11
CA SER A 110 -3.80 -4.96 1.93
C SER A 110 -4.82 -6.05 2.27
N GLY A 111 -5.23 -6.86 1.29
CA GLY A 111 -6.17 -7.96 1.50
C GLY A 111 -5.57 -9.06 2.37
N PHE A 112 -4.30 -9.38 2.14
CA PHE A 112 -3.55 -10.36 2.91
C PHE A 112 -3.47 -10.01 4.39
N ILE A 113 -3.10 -8.77 4.72
CA ILE A 113 -3.00 -8.32 6.11
C ILE A 113 -4.38 -8.27 6.77
N GLN A 114 -5.41 -7.82 6.04
CA GLN A 114 -6.79 -7.85 6.53
C GLN A 114 -7.23 -9.26 6.93
N ALA A 115 -6.97 -10.26 6.08
CA ALA A 115 -7.35 -11.65 6.37
C ALA A 115 -6.47 -12.28 7.45
N ASN A 116 -5.16 -12.26 7.27
CA ASN A 116 -4.23 -13.13 8.01
C ASN A 116 -3.71 -12.51 9.31
N ASN A 117 -3.62 -11.19 9.39
CA ASN A 117 -3.11 -10.49 10.58
C ASN A 117 -4.24 -9.89 11.42
N LEU A 118 -5.30 -9.40 10.77
CA LEU A 118 -6.40 -8.70 11.44
C LEU A 118 -7.68 -9.53 11.60
N GLY A 119 -7.82 -10.66 10.90
CA GLY A 119 -9.05 -11.47 10.90
C GLY A 119 -10.27 -10.74 10.32
N LYS A 120 -10.04 -9.65 9.58
CA LYS A 120 -11.04 -8.79 8.95
C LYS A 120 -11.45 -9.37 7.59
N TYR A 121 -12.10 -10.52 7.62
CA TYR A 121 -12.40 -11.31 6.41
C TYR A 121 -13.36 -10.60 5.44
N ASN A 122 -14.31 -9.82 5.96
CA ASN A 122 -15.23 -9.05 5.10
C ASN A 122 -14.48 -7.97 4.32
N GLU A 123 -13.58 -7.24 4.98
CA GLU A 123 -12.73 -6.24 4.37
C GLU A 123 -11.75 -6.88 3.38
N ALA A 124 -11.12 -8.00 3.76
CA ALA A 124 -10.24 -8.76 2.86
C ALA A 124 -11.00 -9.23 1.60
N THR A 125 -12.25 -9.69 1.75
CA THR A 125 -13.11 -10.08 0.63
C THR A 125 -13.28 -8.95 -0.36
N ILE A 126 -13.64 -7.76 0.12
CA ILE A 126 -13.84 -6.57 -0.70
C ILE A 126 -12.53 -6.21 -1.42
N THR A 127 -11.41 -6.23 -0.70
CA THR A 127 -10.10 -5.89 -1.24
C THR A 127 -9.64 -6.87 -2.33
N TYR A 128 -9.74 -8.18 -2.11
CA TYR A 128 -9.36 -9.19 -3.10
C TYR A 128 -10.30 -9.19 -4.31
N GLN A 129 -11.60 -9.00 -4.13
CA GLN A 129 -12.52 -8.82 -5.26
C GLN A 129 -12.15 -7.59 -6.09
N LYS A 130 -11.78 -6.48 -5.44
CA LYS A 130 -11.29 -5.29 -6.13
C LYS A 130 -9.99 -5.56 -6.90
N PHE A 131 -9.07 -6.32 -6.30
CA PHE A 131 -7.84 -6.76 -6.95
C PHE A 131 -8.14 -7.56 -8.22
N LEU A 132 -8.97 -8.60 -8.13
CA LEU A 132 -9.33 -9.46 -9.26
C LEU A 132 -10.08 -8.71 -10.37
N GLN A 133 -10.91 -7.72 -10.01
CA GLN A 133 -11.58 -6.86 -10.97
C GLN A 133 -10.60 -5.94 -11.71
N THR A 134 -9.61 -5.40 -10.99
CA THR A 134 -8.70 -4.37 -11.53
C THR A 134 -7.49 -4.99 -12.24
N PHE A 135 -7.01 -6.13 -11.75
CA PHE A 135 -5.80 -6.81 -12.20
C PHE A 135 -6.04 -8.30 -12.52
N PRO A 136 -7.01 -8.64 -13.40
CA PRO A 136 -7.43 -10.04 -13.62
C PRO A 136 -6.34 -10.96 -14.18
N ASN A 137 -5.31 -10.39 -14.82
CA ASN A 137 -4.20 -11.11 -15.44
C ASN A 137 -2.87 -10.93 -14.69
N ASN A 138 -2.88 -10.34 -13.49
CA ASN A 138 -1.68 -10.20 -12.67
C ASN A 138 -1.26 -11.56 -12.10
N GLU A 139 0.03 -11.74 -11.86
CA GLU A 139 0.59 -13.00 -11.32
C GLU A 139 -0.03 -13.43 -9.98
N LEU A 140 -0.47 -12.47 -9.15
CA LEU A 140 -1.13 -12.74 -7.86
C LEU A 140 -2.64 -13.00 -7.97
N ALA A 141 -3.21 -13.04 -9.19
CA ALA A 141 -4.66 -13.24 -9.37
C ALA A 141 -5.13 -14.63 -8.92
N ASP A 142 -4.34 -15.67 -9.12
CA ASP A 142 -4.71 -16.99 -8.62
C ASP A 142 -4.52 -17.09 -7.11
N ASP A 143 -3.47 -16.47 -6.55
CA ASP A 143 -3.27 -16.36 -5.10
C ASP A 143 -4.44 -15.63 -4.43
N ALA A 144 -4.94 -14.53 -5.02
CA ALA A 144 -6.08 -13.80 -4.48
C ALA A 144 -7.37 -14.64 -4.46
N LYS A 145 -7.56 -15.53 -5.44
CA LYS A 145 -8.69 -16.48 -5.44
C LYS A 145 -8.52 -17.53 -4.36
N VAL A 146 -7.30 -18.04 -4.17
CA VAL A 146 -6.98 -19.02 -3.12
C VAL A 146 -7.23 -18.42 -1.73
N GLU A 147 -6.77 -17.20 -1.50
CA GLU A 147 -7.02 -16.46 -0.26
C GLU A 147 -8.51 -16.25 0.00
N LEU A 148 -9.27 -15.80 -1.01
CA LEU A 148 -10.74 -15.66 -0.90
C LEU A 148 -11.46 -16.97 -0.57
N ASP A 149 -10.98 -18.08 -1.13
CA ASP A 149 -11.60 -19.39 -0.97
C ASP A 149 -11.31 -20.02 0.41
N ASN A 150 -10.18 -19.64 1.02
CA ASN A 150 -9.64 -20.31 2.21
C ASN A 150 -9.52 -19.43 3.46
N MET A 151 -9.69 -18.10 3.35
CA MET A 151 -9.62 -17.21 4.51
C MET A 151 -10.59 -17.64 5.62
N GLY A 152 -10.09 -17.64 6.85
CA GLY A 152 -10.84 -18.06 8.04
C GLY A 152 -10.97 -19.58 8.23
N LEU A 153 -10.44 -20.39 7.31
CA LEU A 153 -10.36 -21.85 7.48
C LEU A 153 -9.06 -22.28 8.15
N SER A 154 -9.12 -23.35 8.94
CA SER A 154 -7.94 -24.05 9.43
C SER A 154 -7.28 -24.88 8.31
N PRO A 155 -5.99 -25.26 8.45
CA PRO A 155 -5.35 -26.17 7.51
C PRO A 155 -6.11 -27.49 7.31
N GLU A 156 -6.69 -28.05 8.38
CA GLU A 156 -7.48 -29.27 8.35
C GLU A 156 -8.77 -29.09 7.52
N GLU A 157 -9.45 -27.96 7.69
CA GLU A 157 -10.66 -27.61 6.94
C GLU A 157 -10.36 -27.44 5.44
N ILE A 158 -9.23 -26.80 5.11
CA ILE A 158 -8.76 -26.65 3.72
C ILE A 158 -8.50 -28.04 3.10
N ILE A 159 -7.78 -28.91 3.80
CA ILE A 159 -7.49 -30.28 3.32
C ILE A 159 -8.79 -31.05 3.07
N ALA A 160 -9.72 -31.02 4.02
CA ALA A 160 -11.01 -31.72 3.91
C ALA A 160 -11.86 -31.20 2.73
N LYS A 161 -11.88 -29.88 2.53
CA LYS A 161 -12.59 -29.21 1.42
C LYS A 161 -12.07 -29.70 0.07
N HIS A 162 -10.74 -29.74 -0.12
CA HIS A 162 -10.17 -30.18 -1.38
C HIS A 162 -10.36 -31.69 -1.62
N GLN A 163 -10.21 -32.55 -0.61
CA GLN A 163 -10.45 -34.00 -0.72
C GLN A 163 -11.90 -34.31 -1.16
N THR A 164 -12.86 -33.56 -0.63
CA THR A 164 -14.27 -33.70 -1.00
C THR A 164 -14.51 -33.33 -2.46
N GLN A 165 -13.92 -32.22 -2.94
CA GLN A 165 -14.03 -31.82 -4.35
C GLN A 165 -13.40 -32.82 -5.33
N PHE A 166 -12.28 -33.46 -4.97
CA PHE A 166 -11.66 -34.51 -5.79
C PHE A 166 -12.52 -35.78 -5.90
N THR A 167 -13.28 -36.10 -4.86
CA THR A 167 -14.14 -37.29 -4.83
C THR A 167 -15.40 -37.10 -5.68
N ILE A 168 -15.95 -35.87 -5.74
CA ILE A 168 -17.15 -35.55 -6.53
C ILE A 168 -16.86 -35.44 -8.04
N LYS A 169 -15.62 -35.14 -8.43
CA LYS A 169 -15.21 -34.98 -9.84
C LYS A 169 -14.77 -36.28 -10.54
N LYS A 170 -14.78 -37.42 -9.86
CA LYS A 170 -14.54 -38.75 -10.44
C LYS A 170 -15.85 -39.46 -10.72
#